data_AF-A7TTH9-F1
#
_entry.id   AF-A7TTH9-F1
#
_cell.length_a   1.000
_cell.length_b   1.000
_cell.length_c   1.000
_cell.angle_alpha   90.00
_cell.angle_beta   90.00
_cell.angle_gamma   90.00
#
_symmetry.space_group_name_H-M   'P 1'
#
loop_
_entity.id
_entity.type
_entity.pdbx_description
1 polymer ?
#
loop_
_entity_poly.entity_id
_entity_poly.type
_entity_poly.pdbx_seq_one_letter_code
_entity_poly.pdbx_strand_id
1 'polypeptide(L)'
;MITVTSYWRHVLLSSSLFVVIFVTIAILYYVLFFPFLLTWYIMSMGPVGLFVAHIQWILQSGSMTKTVCQNMLLKRLNDQIFDMALYNNGQKKFLYESKFIKSKPKRKKRLPWRYREFWTYDIPLMTYTLTRGLAITLILAIISLIPIIGPLITNQLLSPRRAYSYLGRYFFLTGEEPTVSKTFQYEHIGRFICFGMTSGILEFLPFSSIITMTSNTIGAAKWASAIIEENKPVHAVQQ
;
A
#
# COMPACT_ATOMS: atom_id res chain seq x y z
N MET A 1 5.76 -17.99 -9.09
CA MET A 1 6.11 -16.63 -9.59
C MET A 1 7.29 -15.95 -8.86
N ILE A 2 7.84 -16.53 -7.78
CA ILE A 2 9.09 -16.07 -7.11
C ILE A 2 10.23 -17.07 -7.39
N THR A 3 10.39 -17.50 -8.63
CA THR A 3 11.30 -18.61 -8.97
C THR A 3 12.71 -18.13 -9.33
N VAL A 4 12.92 -16.83 -9.54
CA VAL A 4 14.26 -16.31 -9.83
C VAL A 4 15.04 -16.19 -8.52
N THR A 5 16.16 -16.90 -8.42
CA THR A 5 17.08 -16.95 -7.27
C THR A 5 17.49 -15.57 -6.77
N SER A 6 17.57 -14.57 -7.65
CA SER A 6 17.89 -13.19 -7.27
C SER A 6 16.83 -12.53 -6.36
N TYR A 7 15.55 -12.90 -6.46
CA TYR A 7 14.51 -12.32 -5.60
C TYR A 7 14.60 -12.86 -4.17
N TRP A 8 15.10 -14.07 -3.97
CA TRP A 8 15.14 -14.73 -2.66
C TRP A 8 16.02 -13.99 -1.65
N ARG A 9 17.13 -13.40 -2.08
CA ARG A 9 17.95 -12.56 -1.18
C ARG A 9 17.16 -11.35 -0.66
N HIS A 10 16.41 -10.68 -1.54
CA HIS A 10 15.58 -9.54 -1.14
C HIS A 10 14.39 -9.99 -0.26
N VAL A 11 13.80 -11.15 -0.54
CA VAL A 11 12.72 -11.73 0.27
C VAL A 11 13.20 -12.12 1.66
N LEU A 12 14.36 -12.77 1.78
CA LEU A 12 14.94 -13.17 3.07
C LEU A 12 15.30 -11.97 3.95
N LEU A 13 15.96 -10.96 3.36
CA LEU A 13 16.26 -9.71 4.07
C LEU A 13 14.98 -9.01 4.52
N SER A 14 13.99 -8.89 3.62
CA SER A 14 12.68 -8.30 3.95
C SER A 14 11.96 -9.06 5.06
N SER A 15 12.05 -10.40 5.05
CA SER A 15 11.39 -11.27 6.01
C SER A 15 11.99 -11.14 7.40
N SER A 16 13.31 -11.14 7.53
CA SER A 16 13.99 -10.98 8.82
C SER A 16 13.62 -9.65 9.50
N LEU A 17 13.63 -8.54 8.75
CA LEU A 17 13.28 -7.21 9.26
C LEU A 17 11.80 -7.12 9.64
N PHE A 18 10.93 -7.74 8.84
CA PHE A 18 9.49 -7.78 9.15
C PHE A 18 9.22 -8.53 10.45
N VAL A 19 9.89 -9.65 10.72
CA VAL A 19 9.70 -10.40 11.98
C VAL A 19 10.08 -9.55 13.18
N VAL A 20 11.21 -8.82 13.12
CA VAL A 20 11.64 -7.93 14.20
C VAL A 20 10.62 -6.81 14.44
N ILE A 21 10.14 -6.16 13.37
CA ILE A 21 9.13 -5.09 13.48
C ILE A 21 7.79 -5.65 13.97
N PHE A 22 7.41 -6.85 13.52
CA PHE A 22 6.19 -7.51 13.97
C PHE A 22 6.24 -7.81 15.47
N VAL A 23 7.32 -8.43 15.95
CA VAL A 23 7.47 -8.78 17.37
C VAL A 23 7.45 -7.51 18.24
N THR A 24 8.17 -6.46 17.84
CA THR A 24 8.19 -5.19 18.59
C THR A 24 6.81 -4.54 18.65
N ILE A 25 6.10 -4.43 17.52
CA ILE A 25 4.74 -3.86 17.48
C ILE A 25 3.75 -4.74 18.24
N ALA A 26 3.86 -6.07 18.12
CA ALA A 26 2.98 -7.02 18.78
C ALA A 26 3.10 -6.91 20.31
N ILE A 27 4.33 -6.86 20.84
CA ILE A 27 4.60 -6.67 22.28
C ILE A 27 4.05 -5.32 22.75
N LEU A 28 4.37 -4.22 22.05
CA LEU A 28 3.88 -2.90 22.43
C LEU A 28 2.35 -2.83 22.44
N TYR A 29 1.69 -3.43 21.44
CA TYR A 29 0.24 -3.51 21.40
C TYR A 29 -0.31 -4.36 22.54
N TYR A 30 0.33 -5.49 22.84
CA TYR A 30 -0.09 -6.39 23.91
C TYR A 30 -0.03 -5.71 25.27
N VAL A 31 0.98 -4.87 25.51
CA VAL A 31 1.10 -4.15 26.79
C VAL A 31 0.12 -2.98 26.87
N LEU A 32 -0.03 -2.20 25.79
CA LEU A 32 -0.76 -0.92 25.84
C LEU A 32 -2.26 -1.05 25.55
N PHE A 33 -2.65 -1.84 24.56
CA PHE A 33 -4.02 -1.84 24.01
C PHE A 33 -4.78 -3.13 24.28
N PHE A 34 -4.07 -4.26 24.41
CA PHE A 34 -4.72 -5.56 24.59
C PHE A 34 -5.57 -5.67 25.86
N PRO A 35 -5.23 -5.09 27.03
CA PRO A 35 -6.11 -5.16 28.21
C PRO A 35 -7.47 -4.52 27.96
N PHE A 36 -7.50 -3.33 27.35
CA PHE A 36 -8.74 -2.63 26.99
C PHE A 36 -9.56 -3.42 25.97
N LEU A 37 -8.88 -4.00 24.98
CA LEU A 37 -9.50 -4.87 23.99
C LEU A 37 -10.11 -6.10 24.69
N LEU A 38 -9.34 -6.82 25.48
CA LEU A 38 -9.77 -8.02 26.19
C LEU A 38 -11.03 -7.75 27.03
N THR A 39 -11.07 -6.65 27.80
CA THR A 39 -12.24 -6.27 28.59
C THR A 39 -13.47 -6.05 27.72
N TRP A 40 -13.34 -5.32 26.61
CA TRP A 40 -14.44 -5.09 25.66
C TRP A 40 -14.99 -6.40 25.07
N TYR A 41 -14.10 -7.31 24.69
CA TYR A 41 -14.44 -8.59 24.08
C TYR A 41 -15.09 -9.57 25.07
N ILE A 42 -14.59 -9.65 26.31
CA ILE A 42 -15.23 -10.46 27.37
C ILE A 42 -16.61 -9.90 27.71
N MET A 43 -16.75 -8.57 27.78
CA MET A 43 -18.04 -7.94 28.11
C MET A 43 -19.11 -8.21 27.04
N SER A 44 -18.71 -8.28 25.76
CA SER A 44 -19.64 -8.45 24.64
C SER A 44 -19.91 -9.92 24.28
N MET A 45 -18.91 -10.81 24.40
CA MET A 45 -18.97 -12.21 23.94
C MET A 45 -18.72 -13.24 25.06
N GLY A 46 -18.56 -12.80 26.32
CA GLY A 46 -18.28 -13.67 27.45
C GLY A 46 -16.92 -14.37 27.34
N PRO A 47 -16.78 -15.62 27.83
CA PRO A 47 -15.51 -16.37 27.80
C PRO A 47 -14.94 -16.58 26.39
N VAL A 48 -15.80 -16.68 25.36
CA VAL A 48 -15.39 -16.80 23.96
C VAL A 48 -14.57 -15.58 23.51
N GLY A 49 -14.85 -14.41 24.12
CA GLY A 49 -14.12 -13.17 23.89
C GLY A 49 -12.61 -13.28 24.15
N LEU A 50 -12.16 -14.19 25.02
CA LEU A 50 -10.73 -14.42 25.26
C LEU A 50 -10.01 -14.88 23.99
N PHE A 51 -10.55 -15.85 23.27
CA PHE A 51 -9.94 -16.38 22.05
C PHE A 51 -10.00 -15.36 20.92
N VAL A 52 -11.14 -14.70 20.77
CA VAL A 52 -11.35 -13.67 19.75
C VAL A 52 -10.39 -12.50 19.95
N ALA A 53 -10.16 -12.07 21.19
CA ALA A 53 -9.22 -10.99 21.50
C ALA A 53 -7.78 -11.32 21.07
N HIS A 54 -7.30 -12.54 21.30
CA HIS A 54 -5.96 -12.96 20.88
C HIS A 54 -5.82 -13.01 19.35
N ILE A 55 -6.84 -13.51 18.65
CA ILE A 55 -6.87 -13.52 17.18
C ILE A 55 -6.86 -12.09 16.65
N GLN A 56 -7.73 -11.22 17.19
CA GLN A 56 -7.85 -9.82 16.79
C GLN A 56 -6.53 -9.06 17.01
N TRP A 57 -5.84 -9.33 18.12
CA TRP A 57 -4.52 -8.74 18.41
C TRP A 57 -3.46 -9.10 17.36
N ILE A 58 -3.37 -10.37 16.98
CA ILE A 58 -2.43 -10.83 15.95
C ILE A 58 -2.74 -10.17 14.60
N LEU A 59 -4.02 -10.07 14.24
CA LEU A 59 -4.43 -9.42 13.00
C LEU A 59 -4.12 -7.92 13.00
N GLN A 60 -4.40 -7.22 14.11
CA GLN A 60 -4.19 -5.78 14.24
C GLN A 60 -2.70 -5.43 14.22
N SER A 61 -1.88 -6.14 14.99
CA SER A 61 -0.42 -5.97 15.01
C SER A 61 0.21 -6.28 13.65
N GLY A 62 -0.28 -7.31 12.95
CA GLY A 62 0.14 -7.62 11.59
C GLY A 62 -0.20 -6.52 10.58
N SER A 63 -1.38 -5.92 10.68
CA SER A 63 -1.79 -4.78 9.84
C SER A 63 -0.94 -3.53 10.06
N MET A 64 -0.65 -3.21 11.33
CA MET A 64 0.24 -2.10 11.69
C MET A 64 1.66 -2.33 11.17
N THR A 65 2.18 -3.53 11.36
CA THR A 65 3.50 -3.94 10.86
C THR A 65 3.61 -3.73 9.35
N LYS A 66 2.63 -4.19 8.57
CA LYS A 66 2.62 -3.99 7.11
C LYS A 66 2.66 -2.51 6.74
N THR A 67 1.86 -1.69 7.41
CA THR A 67 1.80 -0.25 7.15
C THR A 67 3.16 0.41 7.42
N VAL A 68 3.79 0.08 8.55
CA VAL A 68 5.13 0.57 8.90
C VAL A 68 6.17 0.08 7.89
N CYS A 69 6.18 -1.22 7.60
CA CYS A 69 7.12 -1.84 6.67
C CYS A 69 6.98 -1.26 5.25
N GLN A 70 5.77 -1.08 4.73
CA GLN A 70 5.50 -0.47 3.41
C GLN A 70 6.01 0.97 3.32
N ASN A 71 5.83 1.77 4.39
CA ASN A 71 6.20 3.18 4.38
C ASN A 71 7.71 3.41 4.60
N MET A 72 8.36 2.63 5.46
CA MET A 72 9.76 2.89 5.86
C MET A 72 10.78 2.05 5.10
N LEU A 73 10.68 0.71 5.17
CA LEU A 73 11.73 -0.20 4.70
C LEU A 73 11.49 -0.72 3.28
N LEU A 74 10.28 -1.21 3.03
CA LEU A 74 9.96 -1.93 1.81
C LEU A 74 9.75 -1.02 0.63
N LYS A 75 9.61 0.29 0.80
CA LYS A 75 9.47 1.19 -0.35
C LYS A 75 10.66 1.07 -1.31
N ARG A 76 11.90 1.07 -0.80
CA ARG A 76 13.10 0.91 -1.65
C ARG A 76 13.22 -0.49 -2.22
N LEU A 77 12.92 -1.52 -1.42
CA LEU A 77 13.01 -2.92 -1.84
C LEU A 77 11.94 -3.25 -2.89
N ASN A 78 10.70 -2.80 -2.69
CA ASN A 78 9.61 -2.93 -3.65
C ASN A 78 9.95 -2.17 -4.94
N ASP A 79 10.53 -0.98 -4.87
CA ASP A 79 11.00 -0.25 -6.07
C ASP A 79 12.04 -1.08 -6.85
N GLN A 80 12.99 -1.74 -6.16
CA GLN A 80 13.99 -2.61 -6.79
C GLN A 80 13.38 -3.89 -7.39
N ILE A 81 12.48 -4.56 -6.66
CA ILE A 81 11.78 -5.76 -7.11
C ILE A 81 10.91 -5.42 -8.32
N PHE A 82 10.23 -4.27 -8.28
CA PHE A 82 9.41 -3.76 -9.38
C PHE A 82 10.27 -3.48 -10.61
N ASP A 83 11.37 -2.76 -10.46
CA ASP A 83 12.32 -2.47 -11.55
C ASP A 83 12.87 -3.76 -12.17
N MET A 84 13.24 -4.74 -11.34
CA MET A 84 13.76 -6.03 -11.80
C MET A 84 12.68 -6.86 -12.51
N ALA A 85 11.44 -6.83 -12.01
CA ALA A 85 10.32 -7.48 -12.66
C ALA A 85 10.00 -6.84 -14.01
N LEU A 86 10.04 -5.50 -14.11
CA LEU A 86 9.88 -4.77 -15.37
C LEU A 86 10.97 -5.12 -16.39
N TYR A 87 12.23 -5.22 -15.93
CA TYR A 87 13.36 -5.65 -16.74
C TYR A 87 13.17 -7.07 -17.29
N ASN A 88 12.70 -8.00 -16.44
CA ASN A 88 12.43 -9.39 -16.82
C ASN A 88 11.23 -9.53 -17.75
N ASN A 89 10.25 -8.62 -17.68
CA ASN A 89 9.11 -8.56 -18.60
C ASN A 89 9.42 -7.79 -19.91
N GLY A 90 10.69 -7.60 -20.26
CA GLY A 90 11.09 -7.04 -21.56
C GLY A 90 11.04 -5.51 -21.67
N GLN A 91 10.66 -4.77 -20.62
CA GLN A 91 10.54 -3.30 -20.66
C GLN A 91 11.86 -2.59 -20.34
N LYS A 92 12.98 -3.11 -20.84
CA LYS A 92 14.33 -2.56 -20.58
C LYS A 92 14.48 -1.13 -21.10
N LYS A 93 14.02 -0.88 -22.34
CA LYS A 93 14.08 0.43 -23.00
C LYS A 93 13.38 1.51 -22.17
N PHE A 94 12.12 1.27 -21.80
CA PHE A 94 11.34 2.16 -20.93
C PHE A 94 12.04 2.41 -19.59
N LEU A 95 12.57 1.36 -18.95
CA LEU A 95 13.23 1.48 -17.64
C LEU A 95 14.53 2.29 -17.70
N TYR A 96 15.30 2.19 -18.78
CA TYR A 96 16.47 3.02 -18.98
C TYR A 96 16.06 4.47 -19.24
N GLU A 97 15.17 4.73 -20.21
CA GLU A 97 14.69 6.07 -20.56
C GLU A 97 14.11 6.82 -19.34
N SER A 98 13.23 6.17 -18.58
CA SER A 98 12.62 6.72 -17.37
C SER A 98 13.62 7.03 -16.24
N LYS A 99 14.72 6.27 -16.12
CA LYS A 99 15.76 6.54 -15.11
C LYS A 99 16.63 7.75 -15.47
N PHE A 100 16.82 8.03 -16.76
CA PHE A 100 17.59 9.19 -17.22
C PHE A 100 16.77 10.49 -17.23
N ILE A 101 15.48 10.42 -17.54
CA ILE A 101 14.57 11.58 -17.54
C ILE A 101 14.07 11.86 -16.12
N LYS A 102 14.93 12.42 -15.27
CA LYS A 102 14.53 12.89 -13.93
C LYS A 102 13.71 14.19 -14.01
N SER A 103 12.46 14.13 -14.45
CA SER A 103 11.51 15.18 -14.09
C SER A 103 10.94 14.83 -12.72
N LYS A 104 11.51 15.40 -11.64
CA LYS A 104 10.82 15.34 -10.33
C LYS A 104 9.45 15.97 -10.54
N PRO A 105 8.34 15.31 -10.13
CA PRO A 105 7.02 15.89 -10.30
C PRO A 105 7.03 17.29 -9.70
N LYS A 106 6.61 18.29 -10.48
CA LYS A 106 6.58 19.70 -10.05
C LYS A 106 5.68 19.77 -8.82
N ARG A 107 6.29 19.78 -7.63
CA ARG A 107 5.55 19.91 -6.37
C ARG A 107 4.90 21.30 -6.42
N LYS A 108 3.55 21.35 -6.44
CA LYS A 108 2.82 22.61 -6.33
C LYS A 108 3.41 23.38 -5.14
N LYS A 109 4.02 24.53 -5.42
CA LYS A 109 4.61 25.37 -4.39
C LYS A 109 3.43 25.90 -3.56
N ARG A 110 3.37 25.51 -2.29
CA ARG A 110 2.40 26.11 -1.35
C ARG A 110 2.73 27.59 -1.22
N LEU A 111 1.70 28.42 -1.20
CA LEU A 111 1.90 29.85 -0.99
C LEU A 111 2.41 30.05 0.45
N PRO A 112 3.38 30.95 0.68
CA PRO A 112 3.79 31.32 2.03
C PRO A 112 2.62 31.91 2.83
N TRP A 113 2.61 31.74 4.16
CA TRP A 113 1.59 32.30 5.08
C TRP A 113 1.24 33.75 4.73
N ARG A 114 2.26 34.55 4.42
CA ARG A 114 2.18 36.01 4.23
C ARG A 114 1.18 36.44 3.15
N TYR A 115 0.85 35.57 2.22
CA TYR A 115 -0.10 35.85 1.14
C TYR A 115 -1.54 35.62 1.63
N ARG A 116 -2.46 36.52 1.29
CA ARG A 116 -3.87 36.44 1.72
C ARG A 116 -4.55 35.18 1.15
N GLU A 117 -4.12 34.79 -0.04
CA GLU A 117 -4.56 33.61 -0.78
C GLU A 117 -4.25 32.30 -0.02
N PHE A 118 -3.21 32.28 0.82
CA PHE A 118 -2.92 31.13 1.69
C PHE A 118 -4.05 30.91 2.70
N TRP A 119 -4.56 31.98 3.29
CA TRP A 119 -5.63 31.92 4.28
C TRP A 119 -7.00 31.66 3.67
N THR A 120 -7.25 32.14 2.44
CA THR A 120 -8.54 31.97 1.78
C THR A 120 -8.67 30.67 0.98
N TYR A 121 -7.57 30.12 0.44
CA TYR A 121 -7.62 28.93 -0.41
C TYR A 121 -6.83 27.75 0.18
N ASP A 122 -5.56 27.92 0.54
CA ASP A 122 -4.73 26.79 0.98
C ASP A 122 -5.20 26.23 2.34
N ILE A 123 -5.55 27.10 3.30
CA ILE A 123 -6.01 26.67 4.64
C ILE A 123 -7.36 25.94 4.57
N PRO A 124 -8.44 26.48 3.96
CA PRO A 124 -9.73 25.77 3.88
C PRO A 124 -9.62 24.43 3.14
N LEU A 125 -8.77 24.35 2.12
CA LEU A 125 -8.55 23.10 1.40
C LEU A 125 -7.77 22.09 2.26
N MET A 126 -6.78 22.56 3.04
CA MET A 126 -6.05 21.72 3.99
C MET A 126 -6.95 21.24 5.14
N THR A 127 -7.78 22.11 5.71
CA THR A 127 -8.71 21.71 6.78
C THR A 127 -9.75 20.74 6.25
N TYR A 128 -10.36 20.99 5.08
CA TYR A 128 -11.29 20.07 4.45
C TYR A 128 -10.68 18.69 4.15
N THR A 129 -9.44 18.65 3.63
CA THR A 129 -8.77 17.37 3.35
C THR A 129 -8.41 16.62 4.62
N LEU A 130 -8.00 17.32 5.68
CA LEU A 130 -7.75 16.73 7.00
C LEU A 130 -9.02 16.22 7.66
N THR A 131 -10.08 17.02 7.71
CA THR A 131 -11.35 16.62 8.34
C THR A 131 -12.01 15.47 7.61
N ARG A 132 -12.01 15.49 6.27
CA ARG A 132 -12.47 14.37 5.44
C ARG A 132 -11.65 13.11 5.70
N GLY A 133 -10.31 13.24 5.78
CA GLY A 133 -9.43 12.13 6.09
C GLY A 133 -9.72 11.54 7.47
N LEU A 134 -9.89 12.40 8.48
CA LEU A 134 -10.25 12.01 9.84
C LEU A 134 -11.60 11.29 9.88
N ALA A 135 -12.62 11.85 9.23
CA ALA A 135 -13.97 11.26 9.18
C ALA A 135 -13.96 9.86 8.55
N ILE A 136 -13.29 9.69 7.40
CA ILE A 136 -13.15 8.37 6.77
C ILE A 136 -12.41 7.40 7.70
N THR A 137 -11.36 7.86 8.38
CA THR A 137 -10.58 7.01 9.29
C THR A 137 -11.40 6.60 10.52
N LEU A 138 -12.22 7.51 11.06
CA LEU A 138 -13.15 7.22 12.17
C LEU A 138 -14.23 6.21 11.75
N ILE A 139 -14.83 6.37 10.56
CA ILE A 139 -15.81 5.43 10.04
C ILE A 139 -15.18 4.04 9.88
N LEU A 140 -13.99 3.96 9.28
CA LEU A 140 -13.27 2.69 9.16
C LEU A 140 -12.92 2.10 10.54
N ALA A 141 -12.52 2.92 11.51
CA ALA A 141 -12.23 2.48 12.87
C ALA A 141 -13.48 1.86 13.53
N ILE A 142 -14.64 2.50 13.39
CA ILE A 142 -15.91 1.97 13.90
C ILE A 142 -16.25 0.63 13.25
N ILE A 143 -16.12 0.51 11.93
CA ILE A 143 -16.33 -0.77 11.23
C ILE A 143 -15.36 -1.84 11.74
N SER A 144 -14.11 -1.48 12.02
CA SER A 144 -13.10 -2.41 12.55
C SER A 144 -13.35 -2.88 13.99
N LEU A 145 -14.29 -2.27 14.71
CA LEU A 145 -14.73 -2.76 16.02
C LEU A 145 -15.51 -4.07 15.93
N ILE A 146 -16.06 -4.39 14.75
CA ILE A 146 -16.69 -5.69 14.51
C ILE A 146 -15.59 -6.76 14.51
N PRO A 147 -15.66 -7.75 15.41
CA PRO A 147 -14.65 -8.80 15.52
C PRO A 147 -14.40 -9.51 14.20
N ILE A 148 -13.13 -9.68 13.82
CA ILE A 148 -12.64 -10.45 12.65
C ILE A 148 -13.09 -9.86 11.29
N ILE A 149 -14.40 -9.70 11.08
CA ILE A 149 -15.05 -9.20 9.88
C ILE A 149 -14.75 -7.71 9.67
N GLY A 150 -14.73 -6.90 10.73
CA GLY A 150 -14.46 -5.46 10.64
C GLY A 150 -13.09 -5.15 10.02
N PRO A 151 -11.98 -5.70 10.56
CA PRO A 151 -10.65 -5.59 9.96
C PRO A 151 -10.60 -6.11 8.51
N LEU A 152 -11.32 -7.19 8.20
CA LEU A 152 -11.38 -7.72 6.84
C LEU A 152 -12.06 -6.74 5.88
N ILE A 153 -13.25 -6.23 6.22
CA ILE A 153 -14.01 -5.27 5.40
C ILE A 153 -13.21 -4.00 5.20
N THR A 154 -12.66 -3.42 6.27
CA THR A 154 -11.85 -2.19 6.18
C THR A 154 -10.61 -2.39 5.31
N ASN A 155 -9.97 -3.56 5.40
CA ASN A 155 -8.88 -3.95 4.51
C ASN A 155 -9.30 -4.02 3.04
N GLN A 156 -10.54 -4.46 2.74
CA GLN A 156 -11.07 -4.49 1.37
C GLN A 156 -11.54 -3.11 0.86
N LEU A 157 -12.11 -2.28 1.71
CA LEU A 157 -12.50 -0.90 1.35
C LEU A 157 -11.29 -0.05 0.95
N LEU A 158 -10.11 -0.35 1.50
CA LEU A 158 -8.85 0.29 1.13
C LEU A 158 -8.18 -0.31 -0.13
N SER A 159 -8.84 -1.25 -0.82
CA SER A 159 -8.28 -1.95 -1.98
C SER A 159 -7.79 -1.03 -3.10
N PRO A 160 -8.52 0.01 -3.57
CA PRO A 160 -8.05 0.81 -4.69
C PRO A 160 -6.78 1.58 -4.32
N ARG A 161 -6.71 2.06 -3.07
CA ARG A 161 -5.55 2.74 -2.52
C ARG A 161 -4.35 1.80 -2.40
N ARG A 162 -4.56 0.54 -2.02
CA ARG A 162 -3.51 -0.49 -1.99
C ARG A 162 -2.95 -0.74 -3.39
N ALA A 163 -3.82 -0.97 -4.38
CA ALA A 163 -3.40 -1.15 -5.77
C ALA A 163 -2.62 0.06 -6.31
N TYR A 164 -3.09 1.27 -6.00
CA TYR A 164 -2.39 2.52 -6.32
C TYR A 164 -1.01 2.62 -5.68
N SER A 165 -0.87 2.16 -4.43
CA SER A 165 0.44 2.08 -3.79
C SER A 165 1.40 1.15 -4.52
N TYR A 166 0.92 -0.01 -4.99
CA TYR A 166 1.73 -0.97 -5.75
C TYR A 166 2.14 -0.46 -7.14
N LEU A 167 1.26 0.27 -7.83
CA LEU A 167 1.57 0.98 -9.07
C LEU A 167 2.34 2.29 -8.87
N GLY A 168 2.58 2.70 -7.62
CA GLY A 168 3.26 3.96 -7.32
C GLY A 168 4.63 4.07 -7.98
N ARG A 169 5.35 2.96 -8.13
CA ARG A 169 6.63 2.91 -8.84
C ARG A 169 6.47 3.16 -10.34
N TYR A 170 5.43 2.61 -10.98
CA TYR A 170 5.12 2.89 -12.38
C TYR A 170 4.86 4.39 -12.61
N PHE A 171 3.97 5.00 -11.81
CA PHE A 171 3.67 6.43 -11.93
C PHE A 171 4.89 7.31 -11.65
N PHE A 172 5.79 6.85 -10.78
CA PHE A 172 7.06 7.53 -10.56
C PHE A 172 7.99 7.46 -11.77
N LEU A 173 8.06 6.29 -12.44
CA LEU A 173 8.89 6.09 -13.63
C LEU A 173 8.35 6.83 -14.85
N THR A 174 7.04 6.97 -14.99
CA THR A 174 6.45 7.78 -16.08
C THR A 174 6.63 9.28 -15.87
N GLY A 175 6.93 9.73 -14.65
CA GLY A 175 7.11 11.16 -14.34
C GLY A 175 5.81 11.97 -14.34
N GLU A 176 4.66 11.30 -14.36
CA GLU A 176 3.33 11.91 -14.41
C GLU A 176 3.03 12.76 -13.16
N GLU A 177 2.21 13.81 -13.32
CA GLU A 177 1.74 14.58 -12.18
C GLU A 177 0.80 13.71 -11.31
N PRO A 178 0.82 13.84 -9.97
CA PRO A 178 -0.08 13.11 -9.08
C PRO A 178 -1.58 13.26 -9.38
N THR A 179 -1.97 14.29 -10.12
CA THR A 179 -3.34 14.49 -10.62
C THR A 179 -3.66 13.49 -11.74
N VAL A 180 -2.77 13.35 -12.72
CA VAL A 180 -2.91 12.42 -13.85
C VAL A 180 -2.96 10.97 -13.37
N SER A 181 -2.07 10.60 -12.45
CA SER A 181 -2.08 9.25 -11.87
C SER A 181 -3.37 8.93 -11.10
N LYS A 182 -3.97 9.93 -10.44
CA LYS A 182 -5.30 9.78 -9.82
C LYS A 182 -6.40 9.65 -10.85
N THR A 183 -6.39 10.44 -11.91
CA THR A 183 -7.37 10.32 -13.00
C THR A 183 -7.31 8.92 -13.62
N PHE A 184 -6.10 8.42 -13.91
CA PHE A 184 -5.89 7.05 -14.39
C PHE A 184 -6.46 6.00 -13.42
N GLN A 185 -6.30 6.19 -12.11
CA GLN A 185 -6.89 5.33 -11.09
C GLN A 185 -8.43 5.32 -11.16
N TYR A 186 -9.06 6.48 -11.35
CA TYR A 186 -10.51 6.59 -11.44
C TYR A 186 -11.05 5.96 -12.74
N GLU A 187 -10.38 6.17 -13.87
CA GLU A 187 -10.74 5.57 -15.16
C GLU A 187 -10.67 4.04 -15.13
N HIS A 188 -9.73 3.48 -14.36
CA HIS A 188 -9.50 2.04 -14.27
C HIS A 188 -9.94 1.45 -12.93
N ILE A 189 -10.90 2.09 -12.24
CA ILE A 189 -11.23 1.80 -10.83
C ILE A 189 -11.52 0.31 -10.58
N GLY A 190 -12.18 -0.37 -11.51
CA GLY A 190 -12.46 -1.82 -11.41
C GLY A 190 -11.18 -2.66 -11.32
N ARG A 191 -10.17 -2.37 -12.15
CA ARG A 191 -8.87 -3.05 -12.11
C ARG A 191 -8.15 -2.80 -10.78
N PHE A 192 -8.21 -1.56 -10.27
CA PHE A 192 -7.64 -1.18 -8.98
C PHE A 192 -8.34 -1.88 -7.80
N ILE A 193 -9.67 -1.98 -7.81
CA ILE A 193 -10.44 -2.71 -6.80
C ILE A 193 -10.04 -4.18 -6.83
N CYS A 194 -10.13 -4.86 -7.97
CA CYS A 194 -9.87 -6.30 -8.08
C CYS A 194 -8.43 -6.66 -7.68
N PHE A 195 -7.44 -5.93 -8.20
CA PHE A 195 -6.04 -6.14 -7.84
C PHE A 195 -5.80 -5.87 -6.36
N GLY A 196 -6.35 -4.77 -5.84
CA GLY A 196 -6.19 -4.37 -4.45
C GLY A 196 -6.88 -5.31 -3.45
N MET A 197 -8.03 -5.87 -3.82
CA MET A 197 -8.75 -6.85 -3.02
C MET A 197 -7.98 -8.16 -2.94
N THR A 198 -7.59 -8.69 -4.11
CA THR A 198 -6.78 -9.93 -4.20
C THR A 198 -5.49 -9.79 -3.41
N SER A 199 -4.77 -8.67 -3.60
CA SER A 199 -3.55 -8.37 -2.84
C SER A 199 -3.83 -8.29 -1.34
N GLY A 200 -4.94 -7.65 -0.95
CA GLY A 200 -5.35 -7.49 0.43
C GLY A 200 -5.71 -8.79 1.15
N ILE A 201 -6.32 -9.74 0.44
CA ILE A 201 -6.64 -11.08 0.97
C ILE A 201 -5.35 -11.87 1.19
N LEU A 202 -4.47 -11.91 0.19
CA LEU A 202 -3.20 -12.62 0.26
C LEU A 202 -2.30 -12.08 1.38
N GLU A 203 -2.29 -10.76 1.53
CA GLU A 203 -1.54 -10.08 2.57
C GLU A 203 -2.22 -10.15 3.93
N PHE A 204 -3.48 -10.60 4.07
CA PHE A 204 -4.22 -10.47 5.32
C PHE A 204 -3.49 -11.14 6.50
N LEU A 205 -2.94 -12.33 6.29
CA LEU A 205 -2.20 -13.06 7.31
C LEU A 205 -0.78 -12.47 7.51
N PRO A 206 -0.36 -12.18 8.75
CA PRO A 206 0.93 -11.55 9.04
C PRO A 206 2.13 -12.34 8.48
N PHE A 207 2.09 -13.67 8.62
CA PHE A 207 3.19 -14.55 8.25
C PHE A 207 3.36 -14.72 6.73
N SER A 208 2.27 -14.74 5.95
CA SER A 208 2.34 -14.80 4.48
C SER A 208 2.63 -13.42 3.87
N SER A 209 2.36 -12.35 4.60
CA SER A 209 2.32 -10.99 4.07
C SER A 209 3.58 -10.58 3.31
N ILE A 210 4.79 -10.94 3.76
CA ILE A 210 6.03 -10.51 3.10
C ILE A 210 6.16 -11.14 1.70
N ILE A 211 5.89 -12.44 1.63
CA ILE A 211 5.98 -13.23 0.39
C ILE A 211 4.91 -12.72 -0.57
N THR A 212 3.69 -12.51 -0.08
CA THR A 212 2.59 -12.03 -0.90
C THR A 212 2.79 -10.58 -1.32
N MET A 213 3.36 -9.70 -0.49
CA MET A 213 3.72 -8.34 -0.89
C MET A 213 4.74 -8.33 -2.03
N THR A 214 5.76 -9.20 -1.96
CA THR A 214 6.75 -9.36 -3.04
C THR A 214 6.05 -9.86 -4.32
N SER A 215 5.20 -10.88 -4.19
CA SER A 215 4.41 -11.41 -5.30
C SER A 215 3.49 -10.36 -5.92
N ASN A 216 2.83 -9.55 -5.10
CA ASN A 216 1.94 -8.46 -5.53
C ASN A 216 2.75 -7.34 -6.20
N THR A 217 3.95 -7.04 -5.73
CA THR A 217 4.86 -6.09 -6.41
C THR A 217 5.25 -6.58 -7.80
N ILE A 218 5.57 -7.87 -7.95
CA ILE A 218 5.83 -8.49 -9.26
C ILE A 218 4.57 -8.45 -10.14
N GLY A 219 3.40 -8.73 -9.56
CA GLY A 219 2.10 -8.63 -10.23
C GLY A 219 1.80 -7.22 -10.73
N ALA A 220 2.09 -6.20 -9.92
CA ALA A 220 1.95 -4.80 -10.30
C ALA A 220 2.94 -4.41 -11.40
N ALA A 221 4.17 -4.93 -11.38
CA ALA A 221 5.13 -4.71 -12.46
C ALA A 221 4.69 -5.38 -13.77
N LYS A 222 4.07 -6.56 -13.71
CA LYS A 222 3.45 -7.20 -14.88
C LYS A 222 2.28 -6.38 -15.42
N TRP A 223 1.42 -5.88 -14.53
CA TRP A 223 0.33 -4.99 -14.92
C TRP A 223 0.86 -3.70 -15.58
N ALA A 224 1.88 -3.07 -15.00
CA ALA A 224 2.54 -1.92 -15.60
C ALA A 224 3.16 -2.25 -16.97
N SER A 225 3.75 -3.44 -17.13
CA SER A 225 4.30 -3.88 -18.43
C SER A 225 3.21 -3.97 -19.50
N ALA A 226 2.03 -4.50 -19.15
CA ALA A 226 0.89 -4.56 -20.07
C ALA A 226 0.38 -3.15 -20.46
N ILE A 227 0.33 -2.20 -19.50
CA ILE A 227 -0.03 -0.81 -19.79
C ILE A 227 1.00 -0.16 -20.74
N ILE A 228 2.29 -0.42 -20.52
CA ILE A 228 3.36 0.11 -21.39
C ILE A 228 3.24 -0.45 -22.81
N GLU A 229 2.89 -1.74 -22.95
CA GLU A 229 2.68 -2.38 -24.25
C GLU A 229 1.45 -1.84 -24.98
N GLU A 230 0.34 -1.64 -24.27
CA GLU A 230 -0.89 -1.04 -24.83
C GLU A 230 -0.66 0.39 -25.34
N ASN A 231 0.21 1.15 -24.66
CA ASN A 231 0.54 2.53 -25.03
C ASN A 231 1.69 2.65 -26.05
N LYS A 232 2.31 1.56 -26.52
CA LYS A 232 3.28 1.64 -27.61
C LYS A 232 2.55 1.92 -28.92
N PRO A 233 2.96 2.93 -29.71
CA PRO A 233 2.43 3.07 -31.06
C PRO A 233 2.75 1.80 -31.85
N VAL A 234 1.74 1.25 -32.52
CA VAL A 234 1.75 -0.05 -33.25
C VAL A 234 2.85 -0.14 -34.34
N HIS A 235 3.55 0.95 -34.65
CA HIS A 235 4.59 1.01 -35.68
C HIS A 235 6.02 0.63 -35.22
N ALA A 236 6.24 0.25 -33.96
CA ALA A 236 7.58 -0.10 -33.45
C ALA A 236 7.93 -1.61 -33.51
N VAL A 237 7.07 -2.45 -34.12
CA VAL A 237 7.27 -3.91 -34.20
C VAL A 237 7.89 -4.36 -35.54
N GLN A 238 8.23 -3.43 -36.44
CA GLN A 238 8.75 -3.76 -37.79
C GLN A 238 10.15 -3.19 -38.09
N GLN A 239 11.01 -2.95 -37.09
CA GLN A 239 12.42 -2.61 -37.32
C GLN A 239 13.35 -3.46 -36.48
#